data_AF-A0A535WZM6-F1
#
_entry.id   AF-A0A535WZM6-F1
#
_cell.length_a   1.000
_cell.length_b   1.000
_cell.length_c   1.000
_cell.angle_alpha   90.00
_cell.angle_beta   90.00
_cell.angle_gamma   90.00
#
_symmetry.space_group_name_H-M   'P 1'
#
loop_
_entity.id
_entity.type
_entity.pdbx_description
1 polymer ?
#
loop_
_entity_poly.entity_id
_entity_poly.type
_entity_poly.pdbx_seq_one_letter_code
_entity_poly.pdbx_strand_id
1 'polypeptide(L)'
;MTGTAARRDGRAPDQLRPVKIELGVNVHAEGSCLIEMGRTRVWITASVEDRVPMHRRGSGQGWITAEYSMLPRATHDRGAREAIQGRLGGRTHEIQRLIGRSLRAAVDMKQIGERTITLDC
;
A
#
# COMPACT_ATOMS: atom_id res chain seq x y z
N MET A 1 31.34 29.00 -9.45
CA MET A 1 31.41 27.60 -8.99
C MET A 1 30.53 27.46 -7.75
N THR A 2 29.22 27.26 -7.93
CA THR A 2 28.27 27.09 -6.84
C THR A 2 28.18 25.60 -6.51
N GLY A 3 28.71 25.22 -5.35
CA GLY A 3 28.72 23.83 -4.89
C GLY A 3 27.31 23.25 -4.86
N THR A 4 27.10 22.18 -5.62
CA THR A 4 25.88 21.38 -5.55
C THR A 4 25.76 20.87 -4.12
N ALA A 5 24.84 21.44 -3.33
CA ALA A 5 24.62 21.02 -1.96
C ALA A 5 24.26 19.52 -1.96
N ALA A 6 25.20 18.69 -1.52
CA ALA A 6 24.99 17.26 -1.41
C ALA A 6 23.83 17.01 -0.45
N ARG A 7 22.91 16.13 -0.84
CA ARG A 7 21.81 15.72 0.03
C ARG A 7 22.37 15.13 1.32
N ARG A 8 21.63 15.18 2.43
CA ARG A 8 22.06 14.65 3.75
C ARG A 8 22.49 13.18 3.72
N ASP A 9 21.99 12.43 2.76
CA ASP A 9 22.29 11.02 2.54
C ASP A 9 23.27 10.78 1.37
N GLY A 10 23.96 11.82 0.91
CA GLY A 10 25.00 11.74 -0.12
C GLY A 10 24.50 11.49 -1.54
N ARG A 11 23.18 11.39 -1.76
CA ARG A 11 22.61 11.11 -3.09
C ARG A 11 22.63 12.35 -4.00
N ALA A 12 22.61 12.11 -5.31
CA ALA A 12 22.33 13.15 -6.29
C ALA A 12 20.85 13.59 -6.27
N PRO A 13 20.49 14.75 -6.84
CA PRO A 13 19.10 15.24 -6.88
C PRO A 13 18.12 14.26 -7.57
N ASP A 14 18.56 13.63 -8.64
CA ASP A 14 17.84 12.68 -9.49
C ASP A 14 17.99 11.21 -9.04
N GLN A 15 18.92 10.93 -8.13
CA GLN A 15 19.15 9.58 -7.63
C GLN A 15 18.09 9.16 -6.61
N LEU A 16 17.37 8.06 -6.88
CA LEU A 16 16.44 7.43 -5.93
C LEU A 16 17.16 6.85 -4.71
N ARG A 17 16.40 6.59 -3.64
CA ARG A 17 16.89 5.77 -2.51
C ARG A 17 17.10 4.33 -2.99
N PRO A 18 17.97 3.54 -2.34
CA PRO A 18 18.07 2.11 -2.61
C PRO A 18 16.69 1.44 -2.47
N VAL A 19 16.30 0.64 -3.45
CA VAL A 19 15.04 -0.10 -3.46
C VAL A 19 15.33 -1.59 -3.32
N LYS A 20 14.67 -2.25 -2.36
CA LYS A 20 14.66 -3.71 -2.23
C LYS A 20 13.21 -4.18 -2.14
N ILE A 21 12.89 -5.28 -2.79
CA ILE A 21 11.59 -5.95 -2.66
C ILE A 21 11.87 -7.41 -2.32
N GLU A 22 11.35 -7.85 -1.19
CA GLU A 22 11.38 -9.24 -0.76
C GLU A 22 9.97 -9.82 -0.92
N LEU A 23 9.82 -10.88 -1.72
CA LEU A 23 8.53 -11.49 -2.01
C LEU A 23 8.24 -12.64 -1.03
N GLY A 24 6.96 -12.96 -0.82
CA GLY A 24 6.56 -14.13 -0.03
C GLY A 24 6.81 -14.00 1.47
N VAL A 25 6.87 -12.76 1.99
CA VAL A 25 7.15 -12.46 3.40
C VAL A 25 6.01 -12.86 4.35
N ASN A 26 4.80 -13.02 3.82
CA ASN A 26 3.65 -13.57 4.54
C ASN A 26 3.21 -14.86 3.88
N VAL A 27 3.27 -15.96 4.62
CA VAL A 27 2.93 -17.32 4.16
C VAL A 27 1.43 -17.55 3.99
N HIS A 28 0.59 -16.70 4.56
CA HIS A 28 -0.86 -16.86 4.57
C HIS A 28 -1.57 -16.04 3.48
N ALA A 29 -0.94 -14.98 2.98
CA ALA A 29 -1.52 -14.15 1.92
C ALA A 29 -1.25 -14.77 0.55
N GLU A 30 -2.22 -14.71 -0.38
CA GLU A 30 -2.03 -15.19 -1.76
C GLU A 30 -0.89 -14.44 -2.47
N GLY A 31 -0.68 -13.17 -2.11
CA GLY A 31 0.48 -12.40 -2.51
C GLY A 31 1.03 -11.58 -1.34
N SER A 32 2.36 -11.50 -1.21
CA SER A 32 2.97 -10.64 -0.20
C SER A 32 4.35 -10.15 -0.61
N CYS A 33 4.69 -8.94 -0.15
CA CYS A 33 6.05 -8.42 -0.25
C CYS A 33 6.40 -7.46 0.89
N LEU A 34 7.69 -7.34 1.18
CA LEU A 34 8.27 -6.25 1.96
C LEU A 34 9.04 -5.36 1.00
N ILE A 35 8.55 -4.15 0.77
CA ILE A 35 9.25 -3.13 -0.03
C ILE A 35 10.01 -2.18 0.88
N GLU A 36 11.27 -1.94 0.54
CA GLU A 36 12.18 -1.04 1.24
C GLU A 36 12.65 0.05 0.27
N MET A 37 12.48 1.32 0.64
CA MET A 37 12.97 2.49 -0.07
C MET A 37 13.87 3.31 0.87
N GLY A 38 15.15 2.93 0.93
CA GLY A 38 16.05 3.35 1.99
C GLY A 38 15.53 2.86 3.35
N ARG A 39 15.22 3.79 4.26
CA ARG A 39 14.69 3.47 5.62
C ARG A 39 13.18 3.28 5.68
N THR A 40 12.45 3.64 4.62
CA THR A 40 11.00 3.40 4.55
C THR A 40 10.80 1.92 4.24
N ARG A 41 10.06 1.20 5.10
CA ARG A 41 9.71 -0.21 4.89
C ARG A 41 8.18 -0.33 4.96
N VAL A 42 7.59 -1.01 3.99
CA VAL A 42 6.15 -1.24 3.93
C VAL A 42 5.91 -2.73 3.69
N TRP A 43 5.16 -3.36 4.57
CA TRP A 43 4.72 -4.74 4.40
C TRP A 43 3.40 -4.71 3.66
N ILE A 44 3.34 -5.41 2.52
CA ILE A 44 2.15 -5.44 1.68
C ILE A 44 1.64 -6.87 1.59
N THR A 45 0.35 -7.07 1.83
CA THR A 45 -0.37 -8.32 1.56
C THR A 45 -1.48 -8.09 0.55
N ALA A 46 -1.71 -9.08 -0.31
CA ALA A 46 -2.84 -9.18 -1.20
C ALA A 46 -3.67 -10.40 -0.78
N SER A 47 -4.91 -10.15 -0.38
CA SER A 47 -5.87 -11.17 0.04
C SER A 47 -6.98 -11.29 -0.99
N VAL A 48 -7.34 -12.51 -1.39
CA VAL A 48 -8.42 -12.77 -2.36
C VAL A 48 -9.66 -13.28 -1.64
N GLU A 49 -10.81 -12.65 -1.91
CA GLU A 49 -12.10 -13.08 -1.40
C GLU A 49 -13.08 -13.36 -2.54
N ASP A 50 -13.77 -14.50 -2.51
CA ASP A 50 -14.83 -14.88 -3.47
C ASP A 50 -16.14 -14.12 -3.20
N ARG A 51 -16.05 -12.79 -3.21
CA ARG A 51 -17.16 -11.85 -3.10
C ARG A 51 -16.82 -10.55 -3.80
N VAL A 52 -17.84 -9.75 -4.10
CA VAL A 52 -17.71 -8.37 -4.58
C VAL A 52 -18.59 -7.42 -3.77
N PRO A 53 -18.27 -6.11 -3.74
CA PRO A 53 -19.16 -5.09 -3.18
C PRO A 53 -20.56 -5.17 -3.79
N MET A 54 -21.58 -4.77 -3.04
CA MET A 54 -22.98 -4.88 -3.47
C MET A 54 -23.25 -4.25 -4.85
N HIS A 55 -22.65 -3.09 -5.14
CA HIS A 55 -22.79 -2.39 -6.41
C HIS A 55 -22.09 -3.08 -7.61
N ARG A 56 -21.35 -4.17 -7.38
CA ARG A 56 -20.65 -4.98 -8.39
C ARG A 56 -21.23 -6.38 -8.56
N ARG A 57 -22.16 -6.82 -7.70
CA ARG A 57 -22.75 -8.16 -7.80
C ARG A 57 -23.50 -8.35 -9.12
N GLY A 58 -23.28 -9.49 -9.78
CA GLY A 58 -23.91 -9.81 -11.07
C GLY A 58 -23.32 -9.06 -12.26
N SER A 59 -22.26 -8.27 -12.07
CA SER A 59 -21.61 -7.54 -13.17
C SER A 59 -20.57 -8.38 -13.92
N GLY A 60 -20.17 -9.53 -13.37
CA GLY A 60 -19.07 -10.34 -13.89
C GLY A 60 -17.69 -9.68 -13.73
N GLN A 61 -17.60 -8.55 -13.01
CA GLN A 61 -16.37 -7.80 -12.78
C GLN A 61 -15.94 -7.88 -11.32
N GLY A 62 -14.64 -7.98 -11.12
CA GLY A 62 -14.03 -7.96 -9.81
C GLY A 62 -13.90 -6.58 -9.21
N TRP A 63 -13.22 -6.54 -8.07
CA TRP A 63 -12.94 -5.31 -7.35
C TRP A 63 -11.55 -5.37 -6.73
N ILE A 64 -10.88 -4.21 -6.68
CA ILE A 64 -9.66 -4.04 -5.89
C ILE A 64 -9.93 -2.95 -4.87
N THR A 65 -9.58 -3.20 -3.61
CA THR A 65 -9.62 -2.21 -2.54
C THR A 65 -8.32 -2.22 -1.75
N ALA A 66 -8.11 -1.20 -0.91
CA ALA A 66 -6.90 -1.10 -0.10
C ALA A 66 -7.18 -0.54 1.30
N GLU A 67 -6.46 -1.09 2.26
CA GLU A 67 -6.29 -0.60 3.61
C GLU A 67 -4.85 -0.15 3.79
N TYR A 68 -4.67 0.92 4.58
CA TYR A 68 -3.36 1.48 4.85
C TYR A 68 -3.30 1.79 6.33
N SER A 69 -2.22 1.41 6.99
CA SER A 69 -2.01 1.80 8.37
C SER A 69 -0.53 2.00 8.67
N MET A 70 -0.25 2.81 9.68
CA MET A 70 1.10 2.93 10.21
C MET A 70 1.17 2.29 11.58
N LEU A 71 2.15 1.41 11.78
CA LEU A 71 2.48 0.96 13.13
C LEU A 71 2.79 2.18 14.02
N PRO A 72 2.37 2.20 15.30
CA PRO A 72 2.57 3.33 16.21
C PRO A 72 4.00 3.88 16.28
N ARG A 73 5.02 3.04 16.01
CA ARG A 73 6.44 3.42 16.03
C ARG A 73 7.11 3.37 14.66
N ALA A 74 6.35 3.54 13.59
CA ALA A 74 6.88 3.71 12.23
C ALA A 74 7.46 5.12 11.99
N THR A 75 7.11 6.10 12.82
CA THR A 75 7.62 7.49 12.80
C THR A 75 8.63 7.74 13.92
N HIS A 76 9.30 8.90 13.87
CA HIS A 76 10.25 9.33 14.92
C HIS A 76 9.59 9.37 16.31
N ASP A 77 8.41 9.97 16.38
CA ASP A 77 7.57 9.97 17.57
C ASP A 77 6.52 8.87 17.50
N ARG A 78 6.07 8.39 18.67
CA ARG A 78 5.09 7.32 18.73
C ARG A 78 3.69 7.90 18.51
N GLY A 79 3.02 7.47 17.43
CA GLY A 79 1.61 7.78 17.20
C GLY A 79 0.68 6.95 18.06
N ALA A 80 -0.53 7.44 18.32
CA ALA A 80 -1.61 6.61 18.86
C ALA A 80 -2.11 5.64 17.78
N ARG A 81 -2.50 4.42 18.18
CA ARG A 81 -3.10 3.46 17.27
C ARG A 81 -4.51 3.93 16.89
N GLU A 82 -4.83 4.03 15.59
CA GLU A 82 -6.13 4.53 15.11
C GLU A 82 -7.32 3.70 15.65
N ALA A 83 -7.15 2.38 15.78
CA ALA A 83 -8.16 1.51 16.39
C ALA A 83 -8.54 1.93 17.83
N ILE A 84 -7.59 2.46 18.62
CA ILE A 84 -7.86 2.95 19.98
C ILE A 84 -8.62 4.28 19.95
N GLN A 85 -8.40 5.09 18.90
CA GLN A 85 -9.06 6.37 18.75
C GLN A 85 -10.49 6.25 18.19
N GLY A 86 -10.89 5.04 17.76
CA GLY A 86 -12.23 4.76 17.22
C GLY A 86 -12.52 5.40 15.87
N ARG A 87 -11.52 6.02 15.23
CA ARG A 87 -11.66 6.66 13.91
C ARG A 87 -10.37 6.61 13.13
N LEU A 88 -10.48 6.43 11.83
CA LEU A 88 -9.37 6.55 10.89
C LEU A 88 -9.07 8.03 10.63
N GLY A 89 -7.78 8.37 10.48
CA GLY A 89 -7.35 9.71 10.13
C GLY A 89 -7.67 10.06 8.67
N GLY A 90 -7.78 11.36 8.37
CA GLY A 90 -8.01 11.84 6.99
C GLY A 90 -6.91 11.40 6.01
N ARG A 91 -5.65 11.42 6.45
CA ARG A 91 -4.49 10.92 5.68
C ARG A 91 -4.63 9.44 5.32
N THR A 92 -5.05 8.62 6.29
CA THR A 92 -5.27 7.17 6.09
C THR A 92 -6.33 6.94 5.03
N HIS A 93 -7.48 7.60 5.14
CA HIS A 93 -8.53 7.53 4.11
C HIS A 93 -8.07 8.01 2.73
N GLU A 94 -7.26 9.06 2.65
CA GLU A 94 -6.73 9.55 1.39
C GLU A 94 -5.80 8.54 0.72
N ILE A 95 -4.85 7.98 1.47
CA ILE A 95 -3.88 7.00 0.97
C ILE A 95 -4.57 5.70 0.54
N GLN A 96 -5.50 5.18 1.35
CA GLN A 96 -6.30 4.00 0.99
C GLN A 96 -7.02 4.18 -0.36
N ARG A 97 -7.68 5.33 -0.53
CA ARG A 97 -8.38 5.64 -1.77
C ARG A 97 -7.41 5.81 -2.94
N LEU A 98 -6.23 6.39 -2.71
CA LEU A 98 -5.20 6.52 -3.73
C LEU A 98 -4.71 5.14 -4.21
N ILE A 99 -4.30 4.26 -3.29
CA ILE A 99 -3.81 2.91 -3.63
C ILE A 99 -4.85 2.15 -4.43
N GLY A 100 -6.08 2.08 -3.93
CA GLY A 100 -7.16 1.38 -4.62
C GLY A 100 -7.47 1.95 -6.01
N ARG A 101 -7.46 3.29 -6.18
CA ARG A 101 -7.68 3.91 -7.50
C ARG A 101 -6.54 3.61 -8.47
N SER A 102 -5.29 3.72 -8.01
CA SER A 102 -4.12 3.48 -8.85
C SER A 102 -4.08 2.04 -9.38
N LEU A 103 -4.38 1.06 -8.52
CA LEU A 103 -4.37 -0.35 -8.92
C LEU A 103 -5.53 -0.69 -9.86
N ARG A 104 -6.75 -0.20 -9.58
CA ARG A 104 -7.90 -0.42 -10.48
C ARG A 104 -7.69 0.17 -11.88
N ALA A 105 -6.87 1.22 -12.03
CA ALA A 105 -6.56 1.79 -13.32
C ALA A 105 -5.61 0.93 -14.16
N ALA A 106 -4.85 0.03 -13.53
CA ALA A 106 -3.82 -0.80 -14.17
C ALA A 106 -4.24 -2.27 -14.39
N VAL A 107 -5.42 -2.67 -13.94
CA VAL A 107 -5.87 -4.08 -13.95
C VAL A 107 -7.24 -4.21 -14.63
N ASP A 108 -7.39 -5.24 -15.47
CA ASP A 108 -8.67 -5.59 -16.08
C ASP A 108 -9.59 -6.30 -15.08
N MET A 109 -10.61 -5.57 -14.60
CA MET A 109 -11.56 -6.10 -13.61
C MET A 109 -12.38 -7.29 -14.14
N LYS A 110 -12.54 -7.46 -15.46
CA LYS A 110 -13.26 -8.63 -16.01
C LYS A 110 -12.48 -9.91 -15.82
N GLN A 111 -11.15 -9.85 -15.94
CA GLN A 111 -10.28 -11.03 -15.79
C GLN A 111 -10.18 -11.50 -14.34
N ILE A 112 -10.40 -10.60 -13.37
CA ILE A 112 -10.49 -10.99 -11.95
C ILE A 112 -11.72 -11.88 -11.69
N GLY A 113 -12.81 -11.70 -12.47
CA GLY A 113 -14.11 -12.29 -12.19
C GLY A 113 -14.73 -11.72 -10.91
N GLU A 114 -15.81 -12.30 -10.41
CA GLU A 114 -16.51 -11.78 -9.22
C GLU A 114 -15.77 -12.08 -7.89
N ARG A 115 -14.56 -11.53 -7.77
CA ARG A 115 -13.71 -11.59 -6.58
C ARG A 115 -13.23 -10.20 -6.18
N THR A 116 -12.89 -10.06 -4.92
CA THR A 116 -12.25 -8.85 -4.39
C THR A 116 -10.82 -9.16 -4.02
N ILE A 117 -9.89 -8.33 -4.47
CA ILE A 117 -8.52 -8.32 -3.98
C ILE A 117 -8.37 -7.14 -3.02
N THR A 118 -8.04 -7.42 -1.77
CA THR A 118 -7.77 -6.42 -0.73
C THR A 118 -6.27 -6.31 -0.52
N LEU A 119 -5.75 -5.08 -0.63
CA LEU A 119 -4.34 -4.78 -0.36
C LEU A 119 -4.21 -4.14 1.02
N ASP A 120 -3.43 -4.74 1.91
CA ASP A 120 -3.10 -4.15 3.21
C ASP A 120 -1.66 -3.62 3.16
N CYS A 121 -1.48 -2.32 3.46
CA CYS A 121 -0.20 -1.61 3.37
C CYS A 121 0.19 -0.92 4.68
#